data_AF-A0A6L8UGC3-F1
#
_entry.id   AF-A0A6L8UGC3-F1
#
_cell.length_a   1.000
_cell.length_b   1.000
_cell.length_c   1.000
_cell.angle_alpha   90.00
_cell.angle_beta   90.00
_cell.angle_gamma   90.00
#
_symmetry.space_group_name_H-M   'P 1'
#
loop_
_entity.id
_entity.type
_entity.pdbx_description
1 polymer ?
#
loop_
_entity_poly.entity_id
_entity_poly.type
_entity_poly.pdbx_seq_one_letter_code
_entity_poly.pdbx_strand_id
1 'polypeptide(L)'
;MKEEFRLAWRNLWRNRRRTVITAASVFFAVFFTVITRSLQLGSYDHMINNIIQSFTGHLQVQHIKYHDDPLIDNSFAYNDSLISAISAIEKVVSVTPHIESFTLASNGPQTKGVAVIGIDPAREKHFSDPEAKLVRYRITGEAVEGMRTGELPEKVLEKVEKNIGRSYSSAARIELELGLTDEEKNHCLSQILKYSEFKNGYLSPDDKGILLADKLAGFLRAGIGDSIILMGQGYHGVSATGIFPVRGIIKLPSPGLDSRLVIMTIPAAQQLFDADGKITSLVINLKDRSGRTITKARNKINALLPDTNTSARTWYELNEVLYQQMRGDSQSGKLMLLILYFIIFFGIFGTVLMMISERRREFGVLVAIGMRKGKLKRIVIIEMVMLGIIGLITGLLAGTPLITYFNHNPVIIKGDLGKMMEDWGYDAMMPTAPVGSYFYWQVVIVILMILLAAIYPLRKIGKLKETEALKS
;
A
#
# COMPACT_ATOMS: atom_id res chain seq x y z
N MET A 1 -9.77 26.21 39.47
CA MET A 1 -9.08 25.20 38.65
C MET A 1 -8.44 24.08 39.45
N LYS A 2 -7.41 24.29 40.30
CA LYS A 2 -6.75 23.17 41.03
C LYS A 2 -7.72 22.33 41.88
N GLU A 3 -8.64 22.97 42.61
CA GLU A 3 -9.66 22.25 43.39
C GLU A 3 -10.68 21.50 42.53
N GLU A 4 -11.13 22.11 41.43
CA GLU A 4 -12.11 21.52 40.51
C GLU A 4 -11.55 20.26 39.85
N PHE A 5 -10.27 20.28 39.45
CA PHE A 5 -9.56 19.12 38.91
C PHE A 5 -9.40 18.01 39.96
N ARG A 6 -9.00 18.36 41.19
CA ARG A 6 -8.87 17.39 42.28
C ARG A 6 -10.21 16.70 42.61
N LEU A 7 -11.31 17.46 42.60
CA LEU A 7 -12.66 16.91 42.80
C LEU A 7 -13.08 15.99 41.65
N ALA A 8 -12.85 16.40 40.40
CA ALA A 8 -13.14 15.58 39.23
C ALA A 8 -12.35 14.27 39.24
N TRP A 9 -11.04 14.30 39.53
CA TRP A 9 -10.21 13.10 39.63
C TRP A 9 -10.72 12.12 40.70
N ARG A 10 -11.07 12.63 41.89
CA ARG A 10 -11.62 11.79 42.98
C ARG A 10 -12.96 11.17 42.58
N ASN A 11 -13.80 11.88 41.83
CA ASN A 11 -15.07 11.33 41.33
C ASN A 11 -14.86 10.12 40.42
N LEU A 12 -13.87 10.16 39.54
CA LEU A 12 -13.55 9.04 38.64
C LEU A 12 -13.21 7.77 39.43
N TRP A 13 -12.36 7.90 40.44
CA TRP A 13 -11.92 6.76 41.24
C TRP A 13 -12.99 6.24 42.21
N ARG A 14 -13.98 7.06 42.56
CA ARG A 14 -15.11 6.65 43.42
C ARG A 14 -16.00 5.61 42.72
N ASN A 15 -16.18 5.72 41.40
CA ASN A 15 -17.08 4.87 40.62
C ASN A 15 -16.33 4.08 39.52
N ARG A 16 -15.33 3.28 39.93
CA ARG A 16 -14.39 2.58 39.02
C ARG A 16 -15.06 1.82 37.87
N ARG A 17 -16.15 1.08 38.12
CA ARG A 17 -16.83 0.30 37.08
C ARG A 17 -17.32 1.18 35.92
N ARG A 18 -17.89 2.34 36.21
CA ARG A 18 -18.45 3.26 35.20
C ARG A 18 -17.35 3.96 34.43
N THR A 19 -16.36 4.46 35.16
CA THR A 19 -15.17 5.08 34.59
C THR A 19 -14.48 4.12 33.63
N VAL A 20 -14.36 2.84 33.99
CA VAL A 20 -13.80 1.80 33.11
C VAL A 20 -14.67 1.57 31.88
N ILE A 21 -16.00 1.44 32.01
CA ILE A 21 -16.89 1.24 30.86
C ILE A 21 -16.78 2.40 29.86
N THR A 22 -16.87 3.66 30.32
CA THR A 22 -16.76 4.83 29.44
C THR A 22 -15.37 4.95 28.82
N ALA A 23 -14.31 4.77 29.61
CA ALA A 23 -12.95 4.81 29.11
C ALA A 23 -12.68 3.68 28.10
N ALA A 24 -13.23 2.47 28.33
CA ALA A 24 -13.11 1.34 27.43
C ALA A 24 -13.82 1.58 26.09
N SER A 25 -15.02 2.20 26.09
CA SER A 25 -15.70 2.56 24.85
C SER A 25 -14.86 3.53 24.01
N VAL A 26 -14.29 4.57 24.63
CA VAL A 26 -13.40 5.53 23.95
C VAL A 26 -12.09 4.86 23.53
N PHE A 27 -11.58 3.92 24.33
CA PHE A 27 -10.39 3.13 24.00
C PHE A 27 -10.60 2.33 22.71
N PHE A 28 -11.62 1.46 22.65
CA PHE A 28 -11.85 0.59 21.49
C PHE A 28 -12.17 1.41 20.24
N ALA A 29 -12.94 2.48 20.41
CA ALA A 29 -13.21 3.47 19.38
C ALA A 29 -11.94 3.97 18.70
N VAL A 30 -11.02 4.50 19.51
CA VAL A 30 -9.75 5.06 19.04
C VAL A 30 -8.86 3.97 18.47
N PHE A 31 -8.72 2.85 19.19
CA PHE A 31 -7.90 1.72 18.79
C PHE A 31 -8.27 1.21 17.39
N PHE A 32 -9.53 0.81 17.18
CA PHE A 32 -9.97 0.27 15.89
C PHE A 32 -9.94 1.31 14.77
N THR A 33 -10.33 2.56 15.05
CA THR A 33 -10.28 3.62 14.03
C THR A 33 -8.85 3.85 13.53
N VAL A 34 -7.88 3.95 14.45
CA VAL A 34 -6.50 4.27 14.09
C VAL A 34 -5.84 3.08 13.36
N ILE A 35 -6.11 1.85 13.79
CA ILE A 35 -5.59 0.64 13.14
C ILE A 35 -6.18 0.45 11.74
N THR A 36 -7.50 0.49 11.61
CA THR A 36 -8.16 0.30 10.30
C THR A 36 -7.76 1.40 9.33
N ARG A 37 -7.63 2.65 9.80
CA ARG A 37 -7.17 3.76 8.97
C ARG A 37 -5.70 3.62 8.56
N SER A 38 -4.84 3.15 9.46
CA SER A 38 -3.43 2.88 9.18
C SER A 38 -3.26 1.75 8.16
N LEU A 39 -4.00 0.64 8.31
CA LEU A 39 -4.02 -0.45 7.33
C LEU A 39 -4.48 0.03 5.94
N GLN A 40 -5.55 0.82 5.88
CA GLN A 40 -6.07 1.37 4.63
C GLN A 40 -5.04 2.27 3.92
N LEU A 41 -4.45 3.21 4.65
CA LEU A 41 -3.45 4.14 4.08
C LEU A 41 -2.18 3.41 3.65
N GLY A 42 -1.67 2.47 4.46
CA GLY A 42 -0.47 1.72 4.15
C GLY A 42 -0.64 0.83 2.92
N SER A 43 -1.78 0.15 2.82
CA SER A 43 -2.10 -0.70 1.66
C SER A 43 -2.20 0.13 0.37
N TYR A 44 -2.80 1.32 0.42
CA TYR A 44 -2.86 2.23 -0.73
C TYR A 44 -1.49 2.79 -1.12
N ASP A 45 -0.71 3.24 -0.14
CA ASP A 45 0.64 3.74 -0.42
C ASP A 45 1.49 2.64 -1.05
N HIS A 46 1.39 1.41 -0.54
CA HIS A 46 2.05 0.23 -1.10
C HIS A 46 1.62 -0.08 -2.53
N MET A 47 0.32 -0.07 -2.80
CA MET A 47 -0.21 -0.30 -4.14
C MET A 47 0.22 0.79 -5.14
N ILE A 48 0.17 2.06 -4.73
CA ILE A 48 0.66 3.19 -5.54
C ILE A 48 2.16 3.04 -5.80
N ASN A 49 2.95 2.73 -4.76
CA ASN A 49 4.39 2.48 -4.89
C ASN A 49 4.68 1.43 -5.94
N ASN A 50 4.01 0.27 -5.84
CA ASN A 50 4.21 -0.85 -6.75
C ASN A 50 3.94 -0.48 -8.21
N ILE A 51 2.90 0.30 -8.48
CA ILE A 51 2.54 0.68 -9.86
C ILE A 51 3.47 1.76 -10.42
N ILE A 52 3.71 2.81 -9.64
CA ILE A 52 4.59 3.91 -10.05
C ILE A 52 6.00 3.39 -10.28
N GLN A 53 6.55 2.58 -9.37
CA GLN A 53 7.92 2.10 -9.47
C GLN A 53 8.10 0.92 -10.43
N SER A 54 7.05 0.18 -10.76
CA SER A 54 7.20 -0.97 -11.67
C SER A 54 6.90 -0.66 -13.13
N PHE A 55 6.10 0.37 -13.42
CA PHE A 55 5.54 0.51 -14.77
C PHE A 55 5.33 1.97 -15.20
N THR A 56 4.48 2.75 -14.54
CA THR A 56 4.02 4.04 -15.12
C THR A 56 4.93 5.23 -14.85
N GLY A 57 5.80 5.15 -13.84
CA GLY A 57 6.43 6.33 -13.27
C GLY A 57 5.39 7.28 -12.66
N HIS A 58 5.83 8.50 -12.33
CA HIS A 58 4.92 9.54 -11.84
C HIS A 58 4.20 10.26 -12.98
N LEU A 59 4.92 10.40 -14.10
CA LEU A 59 4.48 11.00 -15.34
C LEU A 59 4.98 10.14 -16.50
N GLN A 60 4.21 10.11 -17.59
CA GLN A 60 4.60 9.43 -18.81
C GLN A 60 4.26 10.33 -20.00
N VAL A 61 5.22 10.55 -20.90
CA VAL A 61 4.94 11.18 -22.19
C VAL A 61 4.58 10.07 -23.16
N GLN A 62 3.41 10.20 -23.79
CA GLN A 62 2.91 9.27 -24.81
C GLN A 62 2.23 10.03 -25.93
N HIS A 63 2.07 9.38 -27.09
CA HIS A 63 1.15 9.86 -28.10
C HIS A 63 -0.27 9.98 -27.51
N ILE A 64 -1.04 11.02 -27.88
CA ILE A 64 -2.34 11.31 -27.26
C ILE A 64 -3.30 10.12 -27.34
N LYS A 65 -3.24 9.37 -28.45
CA LYS A 65 -4.08 8.18 -28.70
C LYS A 65 -3.58 6.90 -28.04
N TYR A 66 -2.31 6.82 -27.64
CA TYR A 66 -1.70 5.55 -27.20
C TYR A 66 -2.40 4.96 -25.96
N HIS A 67 -2.91 5.81 -25.07
CA HIS A 67 -3.61 5.34 -23.86
C HIS A 67 -4.91 4.60 -24.18
N ASP A 68 -5.70 5.12 -25.13
CA ASP A 68 -6.99 4.53 -25.52
C ASP A 68 -6.81 3.44 -26.59
N ASP A 69 -5.71 3.52 -27.35
CA ASP A 69 -5.35 2.65 -28.47
C ASP A 69 -3.84 2.32 -28.42
N PRO A 70 -3.42 1.32 -27.62
CA PRO A 70 -2.01 1.00 -27.36
C PRO A 70 -1.38 0.21 -28.52
N LEU A 71 -1.46 0.77 -29.72
CA LEU A 71 -0.81 0.28 -30.93
C LEU A 71 0.58 0.90 -31.07
N ILE A 72 1.51 0.10 -31.59
CA ILE A 72 2.87 0.55 -31.91
C ILE A 72 2.89 1.68 -32.97
N ASP A 73 1.82 1.82 -33.77
CA ASP A 73 1.63 2.94 -34.69
C ASP A 73 1.55 4.31 -33.97
N ASN A 74 1.10 4.30 -32.71
CA ASN A 74 1.05 5.48 -31.83
C ASN A 74 2.41 5.69 -31.09
N SER A 75 3.52 5.30 -31.72
CA SER A 75 4.89 5.59 -31.26
C SER A 75 5.40 6.92 -31.80
N PHE A 76 6.39 7.49 -31.13
CA PHE A 76 7.00 8.77 -31.48
C PHE A 76 8.53 8.68 -31.46
N ALA A 77 9.18 9.51 -32.28
CA ALA A 77 10.63 9.63 -32.26
C ALA A 77 11.07 10.45 -31.04
N TYR A 78 12.23 10.12 -30.48
CA TYR A 78 12.81 10.85 -29.37
C TYR A 78 14.29 11.15 -29.62
N ASN A 79 14.82 12.12 -28.90
CA ASN A 79 16.24 12.45 -28.92
C ASN A 79 16.77 12.61 -27.50
N ASP A 80 18.08 12.44 -27.33
CA ASP A 80 18.73 12.61 -26.02
C ASP A 80 18.66 14.05 -25.50
N SER A 81 18.45 15.04 -26.39
CA SER A 81 18.23 16.44 -26.01
C SER A 81 16.94 16.62 -25.20
N LEU A 82 15.82 16.01 -25.63
CA LEU A 82 14.56 16.03 -24.91
C LEU A 82 14.69 15.35 -23.55
N ILE A 83 15.38 14.21 -23.50
CA ILE A 83 15.64 13.50 -22.25
C ILE A 83 16.46 14.36 -21.29
N SER A 84 17.49 15.04 -21.79
CA SER A 84 18.33 15.96 -21.01
C SER A 84 17.53 17.17 -20.50
N ALA A 85 16.68 17.75 -21.35
CA ALA A 85 15.83 18.89 -20.99
C ALA A 85 14.80 18.53 -19.91
N ILE A 86 14.18 17.35 -20.00
CA ILE A 86 13.25 16.85 -18.97
C ILE A 86 14.00 16.51 -17.69
N SER A 87 15.18 15.90 -17.79
CA SER A 87 16.01 15.56 -16.62
C SER A 87 16.48 16.80 -15.85
N ALA A 88 16.60 17.95 -16.50
CA ALA A 88 16.94 19.23 -15.87
C ALA A 88 15.78 19.86 -15.08
N ILE A 89 14.55 19.35 -15.19
CA ILE A 89 13.40 19.87 -14.44
C ILE A 89 13.58 19.53 -12.96
N GLU A 90 13.37 20.54 -12.10
CA GLU A 90 13.43 20.39 -10.65
C GLU A 90 12.60 19.19 -10.16
N LYS A 91 13.24 18.34 -9.32
CA LYS A 91 12.66 17.12 -8.72
C LYS A 91 12.45 15.93 -9.67
N VAL A 92 12.85 16.00 -10.94
CA VAL A 92 12.98 14.80 -11.79
C VAL A 92 14.17 13.97 -11.30
N VAL A 93 13.96 12.66 -11.16
CA VAL A 93 14.95 11.69 -10.67
C VAL A 93 15.51 10.86 -11.82
N SER A 94 14.62 10.39 -12.70
CA SER A 94 15.00 9.61 -13.88
C SER A 94 14.00 9.81 -15.00
N VAL A 95 14.50 9.64 -16.23
CA VAL A 95 13.73 9.70 -17.47
C VAL A 95 14.18 8.51 -18.32
N THR A 96 13.27 7.58 -18.58
CA THR A 96 13.61 6.32 -19.25
C THR A 96 12.68 6.08 -20.44
N PRO A 97 13.23 5.83 -21.65
CA PRO A 97 12.42 5.47 -22.81
C PRO A 97 11.94 4.03 -22.72
N HIS A 98 10.71 3.77 -23.16
CA HIS A 98 10.15 2.44 -23.31
C HIS A 98 9.45 2.29 -24.65
N ILE A 99 9.58 1.10 -25.22
CA ILE A 99 8.76 0.63 -26.34
C ILE A 99 7.92 -0.53 -25.83
N GLU A 100 6.62 -0.42 -25.96
CA GLU A 100 5.68 -1.42 -25.46
C GLU A 100 4.71 -1.82 -26.56
N SER A 101 4.48 -3.12 -26.69
CA SER A 101 3.45 -3.68 -27.56
C SER A 101 3.04 -5.08 -27.08
N PHE A 102 1.95 -5.60 -27.62
CA PHE A 102 1.42 -6.92 -27.28
C PHE A 102 1.83 -7.95 -28.34
N THR A 103 2.26 -9.12 -27.87
CA THR A 103 2.58 -10.28 -28.72
C THR A 103 2.05 -11.57 -28.10
N LEU A 104 2.05 -12.65 -28.88
CA LEU A 104 1.91 -14.01 -28.38
C LEU A 104 3.30 -14.57 -28.11
N ALA A 105 3.55 -14.97 -26.86
CA ALA A 105 4.72 -15.77 -26.52
C ALA A 105 4.36 -17.25 -26.58
N SER A 106 5.22 -18.04 -27.22
CA SER A 106 5.04 -19.48 -27.36
C SER A 106 6.32 -20.25 -27.03
N ASN A 107 6.13 -21.37 -26.34
CA ASN A 107 7.16 -22.38 -26.11
C ASN A 107 6.53 -23.78 -26.25
N GLY A 108 6.86 -24.48 -27.34
CA GLY A 108 6.24 -25.76 -27.67
C GLY A 108 4.71 -25.64 -27.79
N PRO A 109 3.91 -26.40 -27.01
CA PRO A 109 2.45 -26.36 -27.08
C PRO A 109 1.80 -25.22 -26.27
N GLN A 110 2.58 -24.49 -25.45
CA GLN A 110 2.04 -23.43 -24.59
C GLN A 110 2.15 -22.08 -25.28
N THR A 111 1.04 -21.35 -25.38
CA THR A 111 0.99 -20.01 -25.97
C THR A 111 0.18 -19.07 -25.08
N LYS A 112 0.65 -17.84 -24.91
CA LYS A 112 -0.02 -16.81 -24.10
C LYS A 112 0.19 -15.42 -24.68
N GLY A 113 -0.83 -14.57 -24.58
CA GLY A 113 -0.68 -13.13 -24.83
C GLY A 113 0.19 -12.49 -23.75
N VAL A 114 1.20 -11.74 -24.19
CA VAL A 114 2.18 -11.06 -23.34
C VAL A 114 2.37 -9.61 -23.76
N ALA A 115 2.68 -8.76 -22.80
CA ALA A 115 3.22 -7.42 -23.05
C ALA A 115 4.73 -7.54 -23.18
N VAL A 116 5.27 -7.03 -24.28
CA VAL A 116 6.71 -6.92 -24.52
C VAL A 116 7.12 -5.48 -24.26
N ILE A 117 8.09 -5.28 -23.37
CA ILE A 117 8.66 -3.97 -23.08
C ILE A 117 10.14 -3.97 -23.44
N GLY A 118 10.53 -3.10 -24.36
CA GLY A 118 11.91 -2.73 -24.60
C GLY A 118 12.36 -1.66 -23.60
N ILE A 119 13.43 -1.95 -22.87
CA ILE A 119 14.05 -1.06 -21.88
C ILE A 119 15.50 -0.73 -22.24
N ASP A 120 16.03 0.35 -21.67
CA ASP A 120 17.47 0.58 -21.57
C ASP A 120 17.96 0.04 -20.22
N PRO A 121 18.69 -1.09 -20.15
CA PRO A 121 19.11 -1.69 -18.89
C PRO A 121 19.87 -0.74 -17.94
N ALA A 122 20.66 0.19 -18.49
CA ALA A 122 21.45 1.12 -17.70
C ALA A 122 20.58 2.21 -17.06
N ARG A 123 19.64 2.77 -17.83
CA ARG A 123 18.69 3.78 -17.32
C ARG A 123 17.62 3.18 -16.42
N GLU A 124 17.20 1.95 -16.69
CA GLU A 124 16.14 1.25 -15.95
C GLU A 124 16.52 0.98 -14.50
N LYS A 125 17.82 0.85 -14.19
CA LYS A 125 18.35 0.70 -12.82
C LYS A 125 17.93 1.83 -11.88
N HIS A 126 17.66 3.01 -12.40
CA HIS A 126 17.20 4.18 -11.63
C HIS A 126 15.67 4.37 -11.66
N PHE A 127 14.93 3.42 -12.25
CA PHE A 127 13.48 3.44 -12.32
C PHE A 127 12.86 2.16 -11.76
N SER A 128 12.70 1.12 -12.57
CA SER A 128 12.04 -0.13 -12.17
C SER A 128 13.00 -1.20 -11.67
N ASP A 129 14.31 -1.02 -11.88
CA ASP A 129 15.39 -1.91 -11.43
C ASP A 129 15.05 -3.41 -11.57
N PRO A 130 14.86 -3.91 -12.80
CA PRO A 130 14.54 -5.31 -13.03
C PRO A 130 15.69 -6.24 -12.62
N GLU A 131 16.93 -5.73 -12.53
CA GLU A 131 18.09 -6.47 -12.03
C GLU A 131 17.91 -6.86 -10.55
N ALA A 132 17.41 -5.93 -9.71
CA ALA A 132 17.07 -6.24 -8.32
C ALA A 132 15.89 -7.21 -8.16
N LYS A 133 15.07 -7.39 -9.21
CA LYS A 133 13.90 -8.27 -9.24
C LYS A 133 14.20 -9.65 -9.80
N LEU A 134 15.43 -9.96 -10.17
CA LEU A 134 15.83 -11.30 -10.62
C LEU A 134 15.50 -12.35 -9.56
N VAL A 135 14.93 -13.47 -9.98
CA VAL A 135 14.77 -14.65 -9.13
C VAL A 135 16.16 -15.13 -8.70
N ARG A 136 16.44 -15.09 -7.41
CA ARG A 136 17.71 -15.59 -6.83
C ARG A 136 17.55 -16.93 -6.16
N TYR A 137 16.32 -17.24 -5.75
CA TYR A 137 16.00 -18.45 -5.03
C TYR A 137 14.68 -19.03 -5.52
N ARG A 138 14.61 -20.36 -5.66
CA ARG A 138 13.40 -21.09 -6.01
C ARG A 138 13.30 -22.37 -5.18
N ILE A 139 12.16 -22.58 -4.53
CA ILE A 139 11.92 -23.79 -3.75
C ILE A 139 11.41 -24.86 -4.72
N THR A 140 12.30 -25.75 -5.17
CA THR A 140 11.94 -26.92 -6.00
C THR A 140 11.75 -28.16 -5.12
N GLY A 141 11.09 -29.20 -5.64
CA GLY A 141 10.99 -30.49 -4.92
C GLY A 141 12.37 -31.08 -4.60
N GLU A 142 13.32 -30.97 -5.53
CA GLU A 142 14.71 -31.38 -5.33
C GLU A 142 15.40 -30.59 -4.23
N ALA A 143 15.15 -29.28 -4.14
CA ALA A 143 15.69 -28.43 -3.07
C ALA A 143 15.16 -28.87 -1.70
N VAL A 144 13.88 -29.25 -1.61
CA VAL A 144 13.28 -29.75 -0.35
C VAL A 144 13.91 -31.08 0.07
N GLU A 145 14.15 -32.01 -0.85
CA GLU A 145 14.84 -33.26 -0.52
C GLU A 145 16.31 -33.02 -0.10
N GLY A 146 16.99 -32.07 -0.74
CA GLY A 146 18.30 -31.58 -0.30
C GLY A 146 18.25 -31.01 1.13
N MET A 147 17.21 -30.27 1.48
CA MET A 147 17.00 -29.75 2.84
C MET A 147 16.67 -30.85 3.86
N ARG A 148 15.92 -31.89 3.47
CA ARG A 148 15.62 -33.05 4.32
C ARG A 148 16.89 -33.82 4.68
N THR A 149 17.79 -34.02 3.72
CA THR A 149 19.10 -34.66 3.97
C THR A 149 20.05 -33.79 4.79
N GLY A 150 19.85 -32.47 4.80
CA GLY A 150 20.62 -31.50 5.59
C GLY A 150 20.18 -31.34 7.04
N GLU A 151 19.31 -32.23 7.55
CA GLU A 151 18.78 -32.24 8.92
C GLU A 151 18.01 -30.97 9.32
N LEU A 152 17.25 -30.38 8.39
CA LEU A 152 16.33 -29.30 8.77
C LEU A 152 15.26 -29.81 9.75
N PRO A 153 14.91 -29.02 10.80
CA PRO A 153 13.81 -29.36 11.69
C PRO A 153 12.51 -29.57 10.92
N GLU A 154 11.76 -30.63 11.25
CA GLU A 154 10.53 -31.04 10.55
C GLU A 154 9.50 -29.90 10.45
N LYS A 155 9.38 -29.08 11.50
CA LYS A 155 8.52 -27.88 11.50
C LYS A 155 8.89 -26.85 10.43
N VAL A 156 10.18 -26.67 10.17
CA VAL A 156 10.66 -25.75 9.13
C VAL A 156 10.48 -26.40 7.76
N LEU A 157 10.72 -27.71 7.66
CA LEU A 157 10.52 -28.45 6.42
C LEU A 157 9.06 -28.38 5.94
N GLU A 158 8.08 -28.54 6.83
CA GLU A 158 6.66 -28.35 6.50
C GLU A 158 6.35 -26.93 5.98
N LYS A 159 7.00 -25.90 6.53
CA LYS A 159 6.85 -24.51 6.05
C LYS A 159 7.42 -24.37 4.63
N VAL A 160 8.56 -25.00 4.34
CA VAL A 160 9.20 -24.98 3.02
C VAL A 160 8.37 -25.79 2.01
N GLU A 161 7.89 -26.98 2.38
CA GLU A 161 7.07 -27.85 1.52
C GLU A 161 5.79 -27.16 1.04
N LYS A 162 5.14 -26.37 1.91
CA LYS A 162 3.96 -25.57 1.53
C LYS A 162 4.25 -24.49 0.48
N ASN A 163 5.52 -24.18 0.24
CA ASN A 163 5.98 -23.15 -0.68
C ASN A 163 6.74 -23.71 -1.89
N ILE A 164 6.63 -25.01 -2.17
CA ILE A 164 7.19 -25.61 -3.40
C ILE A 164 6.63 -24.87 -4.64
N GLY A 165 7.52 -24.53 -5.56
CA GLY A 165 7.24 -23.76 -6.78
C GLY A 165 7.28 -22.24 -6.59
N ARG A 166 7.46 -21.73 -5.38
CA ARG A 166 7.63 -20.29 -5.14
C ARG A 166 9.06 -19.84 -5.48
N SER A 167 9.15 -18.64 -6.06
CA SER A 167 10.40 -17.97 -6.46
C SER A 167 10.55 -16.65 -5.70
N TYR A 168 11.78 -16.31 -5.34
CA TYR A 168 12.10 -15.16 -4.50
C TYR A 168 13.29 -14.38 -5.08
N SER A 169 13.21 -13.05 -5.00
CA SER A 169 14.30 -12.14 -5.41
C SER A 169 15.26 -11.80 -4.26
N SER A 170 14.87 -12.00 -3.00
CA SER A 170 15.69 -11.69 -1.84
C SER A 170 15.50 -12.70 -0.69
N ALA A 171 16.54 -12.87 0.12
CA ALA A 171 16.49 -13.71 1.32
C ALA A 171 15.45 -13.20 2.34
N ALA A 172 15.35 -11.88 2.51
CA ALA A 172 14.37 -11.28 3.42
C ALA A 172 12.92 -11.64 3.06
N ARG A 173 12.61 -11.82 1.76
CA ARG A 173 11.26 -12.24 1.34
C ARG A 173 10.99 -13.70 1.70
N ILE A 174 11.98 -14.58 1.60
CA ILE A 174 11.87 -15.98 2.04
C ILE A 174 11.59 -16.04 3.53
N GLU A 175 12.38 -15.31 4.33
CA GLU A 175 12.22 -15.25 5.79
C GLU A 175 10.78 -14.86 6.17
N LEU A 176 10.29 -13.78 5.56
CA LEU A 176 8.98 -13.21 5.79
C LEU A 176 7.84 -14.16 5.36
N GLU A 177 7.96 -14.80 4.19
CA GLU A 177 6.91 -15.66 3.64
C GLU A 177 6.83 -17.02 4.34
N LEU A 178 7.98 -17.62 4.66
CA LEU A 178 8.04 -18.84 5.49
C LEU A 178 7.59 -18.58 6.93
N GLY A 179 7.72 -17.34 7.43
CA GLY A 179 7.40 -17.01 8.82
C GLY A 179 8.35 -17.72 9.78
N LEU A 180 9.65 -17.59 9.52
CA LEU A 180 10.69 -18.13 10.39
C LEU A 180 10.79 -17.28 11.66
N THR A 181 10.90 -17.95 12.80
CA THR A 181 11.26 -17.32 14.08
C THR A 181 12.75 -16.93 14.08
N ASP A 182 13.16 -16.05 15.00
CA ASP A 182 14.56 -15.61 15.08
C ASP A 182 15.54 -16.79 15.31
N GLU A 183 15.13 -17.79 16.09
CA GLU A 183 15.92 -19.01 16.32
C GLU A 183 16.03 -19.88 15.06
N GLU A 184 14.92 -20.11 14.36
CA GLU A 184 14.88 -20.86 13.10
C GLU A 184 15.72 -20.15 12.02
N LYS A 185 15.63 -18.81 11.95
CA LYS A 185 16.40 -17.99 11.02
C LYS A 185 17.90 -18.19 11.21
N ASN A 186 18.39 -18.11 12.45
CA ASN A 186 19.82 -18.19 12.73
C ASN A 186 20.42 -19.56 12.37
N HIS A 187 19.63 -20.64 12.44
CA HIS A 187 20.12 -22.00 12.22
C HIS A 187 19.81 -22.55 10.82
N CYS A 188 18.64 -22.27 10.27
CA CYS A 188 18.13 -22.95 9.07
C CYS A 188 18.22 -22.10 7.80
N LEU A 189 18.24 -20.77 7.91
CA LEU A 189 18.15 -19.90 6.73
C LEU A 189 19.31 -20.12 5.76
N SER A 190 20.54 -20.26 6.26
CA SER A 190 21.72 -20.47 5.43
C SER A 190 21.61 -21.74 4.57
N GLN A 191 21.07 -22.82 5.13
CA GLN A 191 20.81 -24.06 4.41
C GLN A 191 19.67 -23.88 3.39
N ILE A 192 18.57 -23.22 3.76
CA ILE A 192 17.45 -22.94 2.85
C ILE A 192 17.94 -22.16 1.63
N LEU A 193 18.72 -21.09 1.84
CA LEU A 193 19.25 -20.26 0.76
C LEU A 193 20.22 -21.05 -0.14
N LYS A 194 21.06 -21.91 0.45
CA LYS A 194 22.00 -22.75 -0.31
C LYS A 194 21.28 -23.73 -1.24
N TYR A 195 20.29 -24.46 -0.74
CA TYR A 195 19.57 -25.46 -1.56
C TYR A 195 18.57 -24.83 -2.54
N SER A 196 18.10 -23.61 -2.27
CA SER A 196 17.17 -22.90 -3.15
C SER A 196 17.85 -21.98 -4.17
N GLU A 197 19.18 -21.89 -4.21
CA GLU A 197 19.90 -20.99 -5.12
C GLU A 197 19.52 -21.22 -6.60
N PHE A 198 19.18 -20.12 -7.30
CA PHE A 198 18.81 -20.13 -8.70
C PHE A 198 19.76 -19.27 -9.52
N LYS A 199 20.55 -19.91 -10.41
CA LYS A 199 21.46 -19.21 -11.32
C LYS A 199 20.65 -18.41 -12.32
N ASN A 200 20.83 -17.08 -12.33
CA ASN A 200 20.04 -16.17 -13.15
C ASN A 200 20.94 -15.19 -13.92
N GLY A 201 20.53 -14.82 -15.13
CA GLY A 201 21.23 -13.86 -15.98
C GLY A 201 20.47 -12.54 -16.13
N TYR A 202 21.15 -11.52 -16.62
CA TYR A 202 20.57 -10.20 -16.91
C TYR A 202 20.92 -9.73 -18.33
N LEU A 203 20.22 -8.70 -18.82
CA LEU A 203 20.43 -8.14 -20.15
C LEU A 203 21.63 -7.19 -20.19
N SER A 204 22.45 -7.32 -21.22
CA SER A 204 23.38 -6.27 -21.63
C SER A 204 22.68 -5.29 -22.59
N PRO A 205 23.14 -4.03 -22.75
CA PRO A 205 22.46 -3.03 -23.58
C PRO A 205 22.17 -3.47 -25.03
N ASP A 206 23.06 -4.27 -25.61
CA ASP A 206 22.94 -4.79 -26.98
C ASP A 206 22.54 -6.27 -27.04
N ASP A 207 22.07 -6.85 -25.92
CA ASP A 207 21.65 -8.26 -25.89
C ASP A 207 20.36 -8.45 -26.68
N LYS A 208 20.30 -9.56 -27.41
CA LYS A 208 19.13 -10.02 -28.17
C LYS A 208 18.30 -11.04 -27.38
N GLY A 209 18.57 -11.20 -26.10
CA GLY A 209 17.80 -12.05 -25.21
C GLY A 209 16.60 -11.34 -24.58
N ILE A 210 15.81 -12.13 -23.85
CA ILE A 210 14.64 -11.63 -23.10
C ILE A 210 14.74 -11.99 -21.61
N LEU A 211 14.11 -11.17 -20.77
CA LEU A 211 13.74 -11.54 -19.41
C LEU A 211 12.27 -11.92 -19.39
N LEU A 212 11.97 -13.05 -18.77
CA LEU A 212 10.60 -13.51 -18.55
C LEU A 212 10.18 -13.23 -17.12
N ALA A 213 8.93 -12.83 -16.92
CA ALA A 213 8.37 -12.85 -15.58
C ALA A 213 8.14 -14.29 -15.07
N ASP A 214 8.22 -14.51 -13.76
CA ASP A 214 8.28 -15.83 -13.13
C ASP A 214 7.01 -16.68 -13.37
N LYS A 215 5.81 -16.11 -13.17
CA LYS A 215 4.56 -16.83 -13.47
C LYS A 215 4.40 -17.12 -14.97
N LEU A 216 4.90 -16.25 -15.85
CA LEU A 216 4.91 -16.48 -17.29
C LEU A 216 5.86 -17.62 -17.68
N ALA A 217 7.08 -17.64 -17.13
CA ALA A 217 8.06 -18.69 -17.36
C ALA A 217 7.52 -20.06 -16.89
N GLY A 218 6.87 -20.11 -15.73
CA GLY A 218 6.20 -21.31 -15.24
C GLY A 218 5.07 -21.80 -16.16
N PHE A 219 4.26 -20.89 -16.70
CA PHE A 219 3.19 -21.23 -17.66
C PHE A 219 3.74 -21.77 -18.98
N LEU A 220 4.73 -21.10 -19.56
CA LEU A 220 5.40 -21.52 -20.79
C LEU A 220 6.34 -22.71 -20.60
N ARG A 221 6.57 -23.14 -19.35
CA ARG A 221 7.56 -24.17 -18.97
C ARG A 221 8.94 -23.86 -19.55
N ALA A 222 9.34 -22.60 -19.45
CA ALA A 222 10.59 -22.08 -19.98
C ALA A 222 11.62 -21.84 -18.87
N GLY A 223 12.83 -22.35 -19.07
CA GLY A 223 14.00 -22.09 -18.25
C GLY A 223 14.93 -21.04 -18.86
N ILE A 224 16.07 -20.81 -18.20
CA ILE A 224 17.14 -19.95 -18.74
C ILE A 224 17.86 -20.70 -19.85
N GLY A 225 18.10 -20.03 -20.98
CA GLY A 225 18.70 -20.60 -22.17
C GLY A 225 17.69 -21.16 -23.18
N ASP A 226 16.44 -21.37 -22.78
CA ASP A 226 15.37 -21.76 -23.71
C ASP A 226 15.04 -20.63 -24.69
N SER A 227 14.49 -20.99 -25.84
CA SER A 227 14.10 -20.03 -26.88
C SER A 227 12.58 -19.84 -26.89
N ILE A 228 12.14 -18.59 -26.77
CA ILE A 228 10.73 -18.22 -26.85
C ILE A 228 10.44 -17.59 -28.21
N ILE A 229 9.34 -18.01 -28.82
CA ILE A 229 8.87 -17.40 -30.05
C ILE A 229 7.88 -16.29 -29.67
N LEU A 230 8.16 -15.07 -30.13
CA LEU A 230 7.25 -13.93 -30.02
C LEU A 230 6.63 -13.68 -31.39
N MET A 231 5.31 -13.57 -31.45
CA MET A 231 4.54 -13.30 -32.67
C MET A 231 3.52 -12.20 -32.43
N GLY A 232 3.53 -11.16 -33.24
CA GLY A 232 2.57 -10.07 -33.16
C GLY A 232 2.59 -9.17 -34.38
N GLN A 233 2.09 -7.96 -34.20
CA GLN A 233 2.05 -6.93 -35.23
C GLN A 233 3.03 -5.81 -34.88
N GLY A 234 3.86 -5.45 -35.84
CA GLY A 234 4.77 -4.31 -35.78
C GLY A 234 4.16 -3.05 -36.38
N TYR A 235 4.99 -2.02 -36.52
CA TYR A 235 4.65 -0.73 -37.07
C TYR A 235 4.07 -0.88 -38.49
N HIS A 236 2.97 -0.18 -38.78
CA HIS A 236 2.28 -0.26 -40.07
C HIS A 236 1.86 -1.68 -40.51
N GLY A 237 1.60 -2.58 -39.56
CA GLY A 237 1.05 -3.90 -39.86
C GLY A 237 2.05 -4.93 -40.35
N VAL A 238 3.35 -4.62 -40.30
CA VAL A 238 4.40 -5.62 -40.55
C VAL A 238 4.35 -6.74 -39.53
N SER A 239 4.76 -7.95 -39.92
CA SER A 239 4.78 -9.09 -39.01
C SER A 239 5.93 -8.95 -38.02
N ALA A 240 5.61 -8.89 -36.72
CA ALA A 240 6.60 -8.89 -35.65
C ALA A 240 6.80 -10.32 -35.14
N THR A 241 7.71 -11.06 -35.78
CA THR A 241 8.00 -12.45 -35.40
C THR A 241 9.49 -12.63 -35.14
N GLY A 242 9.85 -13.21 -33.99
CA GLY A 242 11.23 -13.47 -33.63
C GLY A 242 11.39 -14.58 -32.60
N ILE A 243 12.60 -15.15 -32.55
CA ILE A 243 13.00 -16.18 -31.58
C ILE A 243 14.04 -15.56 -30.65
N PHE A 244 13.76 -15.59 -29.35
CA PHE A 244 14.57 -14.91 -28.36
C PHE A 244 14.99 -15.87 -27.24
N PRO A 245 16.30 -15.98 -26.93
CA PRO A 245 16.77 -16.79 -25.81
C PRO A 245 16.43 -16.12 -24.47
N VAL A 246 15.98 -16.90 -23.50
CA VAL A 246 15.73 -16.44 -22.13
C VAL A 246 17.04 -16.24 -21.41
N ARG A 247 17.35 -15.00 -21.04
CA ARG A 247 18.54 -14.64 -20.26
C ARG A 247 18.31 -14.73 -18.78
N GLY A 248 17.10 -14.41 -18.34
CA GLY A 248 16.77 -14.41 -16.94
C GLY A 248 15.29 -14.41 -16.66
N ILE A 249 14.97 -14.71 -15.40
CA ILE A 249 13.61 -14.74 -14.88
C ILE A 249 13.48 -13.69 -13.77
N ILE A 250 12.49 -12.82 -13.85
CA ILE A 250 12.22 -11.78 -12.84
C ILE A 250 10.95 -12.08 -12.07
N LYS A 251 10.94 -11.74 -10.78
CA LYS A 251 9.75 -11.81 -9.94
C LYS A 251 9.16 -10.42 -9.76
N LEU A 252 7.95 -10.22 -10.28
CA LEU A 252 7.22 -8.96 -10.12
C LEU A 252 6.27 -9.01 -8.93
N PRO A 253 6.10 -7.89 -8.20
CA PRO A 253 5.19 -7.82 -7.06
C PRO A 253 3.72 -7.86 -7.49
N SER A 254 3.39 -7.40 -8.71
CA SER A 254 2.05 -7.51 -9.28
C SER A 254 1.89 -8.84 -10.02
N PRO A 255 1.01 -9.76 -9.56
CA PRO A 255 0.80 -11.04 -10.21
C PRO A 255 0.30 -10.94 -11.65
N GLY A 256 -0.49 -9.91 -11.96
CA GLY A 256 -0.98 -9.63 -13.31
C GLY A 256 0.18 -9.44 -14.29
N LEU A 257 1.12 -8.56 -13.93
CA LEU A 257 2.36 -8.34 -14.70
C LEU A 257 3.26 -9.59 -14.68
N ASP A 258 3.40 -10.25 -13.53
CA ASP A 258 4.27 -11.43 -13.37
C ASP A 258 3.87 -12.58 -14.31
N SER A 259 2.61 -12.59 -14.75
CA SER A 259 2.04 -13.63 -15.61
C SER A 259 2.05 -13.32 -17.11
N ARG A 260 2.40 -12.08 -17.51
CA ARG A 260 2.26 -11.59 -18.90
C ARG A 260 3.40 -10.69 -19.37
N LEU A 261 4.40 -10.38 -18.55
CA LEU A 261 5.48 -9.47 -18.94
C LEU A 261 6.69 -10.20 -19.55
N VAL A 262 7.16 -9.68 -20.67
CA VAL A 262 8.45 -9.97 -21.29
C VAL A 262 9.23 -8.67 -21.41
N ILE A 263 10.50 -8.67 -20.99
CA ILE A 263 11.39 -7.52 -21.11
C ILE A 263 12.51 -7.84 -22.10
N MET A 264 12.85 -6.90 -22.96
CA MET A 264 14.02 -6.96 -23.85
C MET A 264 14.70 -5.60 -23.92
N THR A 265 15.78 -5.49 -24.67
CA THR A 265 16.43 -4.20 -24.92
C THR A 265 15.62 -3.37 -25.93
N ILE A 266 15.68 -2.04 -25.86
CA ILE A 266 15.03 -1.15 -26.84
C ILE A 266 15.46 -1.50 -28.29
N PRO A 267 16.75 -1.71 -28.61
CA PRO A 267 17.15 -2.10 -29.96
C PRO A 267 16.49 -3.41 -30.42
N ALA A 268 16.41 -4.43 -29.55
CA ALA A 268 15.75 -5.69 -29.88
C ALA A 268 14.24 -5.52 -30.13
N ALA A 269 13.57 -4.68 -29.33
CA ALA A 269 12.15 -4.39 -29.50
C ALA A 269 11.87 -3.55 -30.76
N GLN A 270 12.71 -2.56 -31.07
CA GLN A 270 12.60 -1.77 -32.30
C GLN A 270 12.76 -2.67 -33.53
N GLN A 271 13.73 -3.60 -33.50
CA GLN A 271 13.90 -4.58 -34.57
C GLN A 271 12.70 -5.55 -34.66
N LEU A 272 12.17 -6.03 -33.54
CA LEU A 272 11.01 -6.93 -33.53
C LEU A 272 9.76 -6.28 -34.13
N PHE A 273 9.53 -5.01 -33.79
CA PHE A 273 8.33 -4.28 -34.20
C PHE A 273 8.52 -3.38 -35.43
N ASP A 274 9.68 -3.41 -36.09
CA ASP A 274 10.02 -2.52 -37.23
C ASP A 274 9.81 -1.02 -36.91
N ALA A 275 10.15 -0.63 -35.69
CA ALA A 275 9.88 0.68 -35.11
C ALA A 275 11.18 1.47 -34.84
N ASP A 276 12.10 1.46 -35.80
CA ASP A 276 13.43 2.07 -35.67
C ASP A 276 13.37 3.54 -35.24
N GLY A 277 14.13 3.87 -34.19
CA GLY A 277 14.19 5.23 -33.65
C GLY A 277 12.92 5.71 -32.94
N LYS A 278 11.90 4.86 -32.79
CA LYS A 278 10.63 5.19 -32.13
C LYS A 278 10.49 4.52 -30.77
N ILE A 279 9.73 5.17 -29.90
CA ILE A 279 9.32 4.68 -28.58
C ILE A 279 7.83 4.91 -28.40
N THR A 280 7.19 4.12 -27.56
CA THR A 280 5.78 4.34 -27.23
C THR A 280 5.61 5.28 -26.05
N SER A 281 6.60 5.31 -25.15
CA SER A 281 6.50 6.13 -23.97
C SER A 281 7.84 6.57 -23.40
N LEU A 282 7.83 7.74 -22.76
CA LEU A 282 8.94 8.25 -21.96
C LEU A 282 8.48 8.34 -20.51
N VAL A 283 8.99 7.44 -19.67
CA VAL A 283 8.60 7.34 -18.26
C VAL A 283 9.47 8.26 -17.41
N ILE A 284 8.83 9.02 -16.53
CA ILE A 284 9.46 10.08 -15.74
C ILE A 284 9.17 9.86 -14.26
N ASN A 285 10.25 9.75 -13.49
CA ASN A 285 10.18 9.55 -12.05
C ASN A 285 10.47 10.86 -11.32
N LEU A 286 9.66 11.19 -10.30
CA LEU A 286 9.82 12.39 -9.48
C LEU A 286 10.23 12.02 -8.06
N LYS A 287 10.94 12.93 -7.38
CA LYS A 287 11.36 12.76 -5.98
C LYS A 287 10.18 12.81 -4.99
N ASP A 288 9.07 13.42 -5.39
CA ASP A 288 7.88 13.65 -4.57
C ASP A 288 6.60 13.38 -5.36
N ARG A 289 5.60 12.84 -4.66
CA ARG A 289 4.27 12.49 -5.17
C ARG A 289 3.23 13.56 -4.94
N SER A 290 3.59 14.69 -4.33
CA SER A 290 2.63 15.76 -4.12
C SER A 290 1.98 16.18 -5.43
N GLY A 291 0.64 16.22 -5.46
CA GLY A 291 -0.11 16.57 -6.67
C GLY A 291 0.35 17.90 -7.28
N ARG A 292 0.74 18.87 -6.44
CA ARG A 292 1.31 20.15 -6.90
C ARG A 292 2.63 19.98 -7.66
N THR A 293 3.51 19.08 -7.21
CA THR A 293 4.78 18.80 -7.89
C THR A 293 4.52 18.10 -9.23
N ILE A 294 3.64 17.09 -9.24
CA ILE A 294 3.25 16.36 -10.45
C ILE A 294 2.65 17.31 -11.49
N THR A 295 1.69 18.16 -11.12
CA THR A 295 1.05 19.12 -12.05
C THR A 295 2.06 20.15 -12.58
N LYS A 296 2.95 20.67 -11.73
CA LYS A 296 3.99 21.62 -12.17
C LYS A 296 4.96 20.97 -13.15
N ALA A 297 5.42 19.76 -12.86
CA ALA A 297 6.32 19.01 -13.73
C ALA A 297 5.64 18.69 -15.08
N ARG A 298 4.40 18.20 -15.04
CA ARG A 298 3.58 17.96 -16.25
C ARG A 298 3.51 19.19 -17.16
N ASN A 299 3.19 20.36 -16.60
CA ASN A 299 3.05 21.58 -17.40
C ASN A 299 4.39 22.01 -18.02
N LYS A 300 5.50 21.86 -17.28
CA LYS A 300 6.84 22.14 -17.82
C LYS A 300 7.23 21.15 -18.92
N ILE A 301 6.94 19.86 -18.74
CA ILE A 301 7.24 18.83 -19.74
C ILE A 301 6.44 19.10 -21.01
N ASN A 302 5.13 19.34 -20.89
CA ASN A 302 4.27 19.65 -22.05
C ASN A 302 4.74 20.89 -22.83
N ALA A 303 5.35 21.87 -22.17
CA ALA A 303 5.91 23.06 -22.83
C ALA A 303 7.24 22.77 -23.58
N LEU A 304 7.92 21.66 -23.28
CA LEU A 304 9.15 21.22 -23.93
C LEU A 304 8.91 20.22 -25.05
N LEU A 305 7.69 19.67 -25.17
CA LEU A 305 7.37 18.70 -26.21
C LEU A 305 7.37 19.38 -27.58
N PRO A 306 8.06 18.81 -28.59
CA PRO A 306 8.19 19.43 -29.91
C PRO A 306 6.87 19.39 -30.70
N ASP A 307 6.03 18.36 -30.46
CA ASP A 307 4.84 18.08 -31.25
C ASP A 307 3.57 18.06 -30.40
N THR A 308 2.48 18.55 -30.98
CA THR A 308 1.14 18.55 -30.38
C THR A 308 0.51 17.16 -30.28
N ASN A 309 1.11 16.14 -30.91
CA ASN A 309 0.62 14.76 -30.90
C ASN A 309 1.07 13.97 -29.66
N THR A 310 1.98 14.52 -28.86
CA THR A 310 2.47 13.90 -27.62
C THR A 310 2.00 14.71 -26.41
N SER A 311 1.73 14.03 -25.30
CA SER A 311 1.32 14.68 -24.06
C SER A 311 1.84 13.94 -22.84
N ALA A 312 2.26 14.71 -21.82
CA ALA A 312 2.55 14.17 -20.51
C ALA A 312 1.24 13.88 -19.77
N ARG A 313 1.03 12.60 -19.46
CA ARG A 313 -0.04 12.09 -18.62
C ARG A 313 0.48 11.77 -17.23
N THR A 314 -0.37 11.95 -16.23
CA THR A 314 -0.05 11.58 -14.85
C THR A 314 -0.40 10.12 -14.59
N TRP A 315 0.23 9.51 -13.60
CA TRP A 315 -0.15 8.15 -13.17
C TRP A 315 -1.63 8.02 -12.77
N TYR A 316 -2.28 9.11 -12.35
CA TYR A 316 -3.72 9.16 -12.07
C TYR A 316 -4.57 8.95 -13.34
N GLU A 317 -4.12 9.54 -14.45
CA GLU A 317 -4.79 9.45 -15.76
C GLU A 317 -4.49 8.08 -16.40
N LEU A 318 -3.24 7.59 -16.28
CA LEU A 318 -2.82 6.30 -16.82
C LEU A 318 -3.47 5.10 -16.12
N ASN A 319 -3.84 5.27 -14.84
CA ASN A 319 -4.49 4.24 -14.03
C ASN A 319 -5.86 4.73 -13.52
N GLU A 320 -6.68 5.31 -14.40
CA GLU A 320 -7.95 5.92 -14.00
C GLU A 320 -8.83 4.94 -13.21
N VAL A 321 -9.01 3.71 -13.69
CA VAL A 321 -9.83 2.68 -13.01
C VAL A 321 -9.37 2.48 -11.57
N LEU A 322 -8.06 2.32 -11.37
CA LEU A 322 -7.50 2.13 -10.04
C LEU A 322 -7.65 3.38 -9.19
N TYR A 323 -7.36 4.56 -9.73
CA TYR A 323 -7.49 5.81 -9.00
C TYR A 323 -8.94 6.06 -8.58
N GLN A 324 -9.92 5.75 -9.45
CA GLN A 324 -11.34 5.85 -9.14
C GLN A 324 -11.75 4.83 -8.07
N GLN A 325 -11.25 3.59 -8.13
CA GLN A 325 -11.48 2.59 -7.10
C GLN A 325 -10.89 3.02 -5.75
N MET A 326 -9.64 3.50 -5.72
CA MET A 326 -9.01 4.04 -4.51
C MET A 326 -9.80 5.22 -3.93
N ARG A 327 -10.30 6.11 -4.79
CA ARG A 327 -11.18 7.20 -4.36
C ARG A 327 -12.49 6.65 -3.80
N GLY A 328 -13.14 5.73 -4.49
CA GLY A 328 -14.37 5.06 -4.04
C GLY A 328 -14.20 4.43 -2.67
N ASP A 329 -13.17 3.61 -2.50
CA ASP A 329 -12.87 2.96 -1.23
C ASP A 329 -12.45 3.96 -0.15
N SER A 330 -11.72 5.02 -0.48
CA SER A 330 -11.41 6.07 0.48
C SER A 330 -12.67 6.82 0.93
N GLN A 331 -13.67 6.98 0.07
CA GLN A 331 -14.94 7.62 0.43
C GLN A 331 -15.83 6.67 1.23
N SER A 332 -15.90 5.39 0.83
CA SER A 332 -16.55 4.33 1.60
C SER A 332 -15.95 4.21 3.00
N GLY A 333 -14.63 4.26 3.12
CA GLY A 333 -13.92 4.28 4.40
C GLY A 333 -14.29 5.47 5.27
N LYS A 334 -14.46 6.68 4.69
CA LYS A 334 -14.95 7.85 5.45
C LYS A 334 -16.40 7.67 5.93
N LEU A 335 -17.25 7.04 5.13
CA LEU A 335 -18.62 6.71 5.53
C LEU A 335 -18.64 5.70 6.68
N MET A 336 -17.80 4.65 6.60
CA MET A 336 -17.61 3.69 7.69
C MET A 336 -17.11 4.38 8.96
N LEU A 337 -16.15 5.29 8.85
CA LEU A 337 -15.66 6.09 9.98
C LEU A 337 -16.77 6.98 10.58
N LEU A 338 -17.63 7.57 9.75
CA LEU A 338 -18.78 8.34 10.23
C LEU A 338 -19.73 7.48 11.07
N ILE A 339 -20.06 6.27 10.59
CA ILE A 339 -20.90 5.32 11.32
C ILE A 339 -20.21 4.90 12.64
N LEU A 340 -18.90 4.63 12.59
CA LEU A 340 -18.13 4.29 13.77
C LEU A 340 -18.16 5.44 14.79
N TYR A 341 -17.90 6.68 14.37
CA TYR A 341 -18.01 7.86 15.24
C TYR A 341 -19.42 8.04 15.80
N PHE A 342 -20.46 7.73 15.02
CA PHE A 342 -21.83 7.76 15.52
C PHE A 342 -22.00 6.77 16.68
N ILE A 343 -21.61 5.50 16.51
CA ILE A 343 -21.67 4.48 17.56
C ILE A 343 -20.90 4.92 18.81
N ILE A 344 -19.71 5.49 18.63
CA ILE A 344 -18.85 5.98 19.71
C ILE A 344 -19.52 7.14 20.44
N PHE A 345 -20.09 8.10 19.71
CA PHE A 345 -20.80 9.23 20.27
C PHE A 345 -21.96 8.75 21.13
N PHE A 346 -22.78 7.81 20.66
CA PHE A 346 -23.89 7.26 21.43
C PHE A 346 -23.43 6.49 22.66
N GLY A 347 -22.32 5.75 22.58
CA GLY A 347 -21.72 5.07 23.74
C GLY A 347 -21.28 6.07 24.82
N ILE A 348 -20.55 7.12 24.43
CA ILE A 348 -20.15 8.20 25.35
C ILE A 348 -21.39 8.90 25.91
N PHE A 349 -22.32 9.29 25.04
CA PHE A 349 -23.53 10.01 25.41
C PHE A 349 -24.39 9.23 26.40
N GLY A 350 -24.61 7.93 26.16
CA GLY A 350 -25.38 7.05 27.04
C GLY A 350 -24.76 6.93 28.43
N THR A 351 -23.43 6.73 28.51
CA THR A 351 -22.74 6.64 29.79
C THR A 351 -22.73 7.95 30.56
N VAL A 352 -22.58 9.09 29.86
CA VAL A 352 -22.66 10.42 30.45
C VAL A 352 -24.07 10.72 30.97
N LEU A 353 -25.11 10.33 30.23
CA LEU A 353 -26.50 10.51 30.66
C LEU A 353 -26.78 9.72 31.94
N MET A 354 -26.30 8.48 32.00
CA MET A 354 -26.41 7.62 33.18
C MET A 354 -25.68 8.23 34.39
N MET A 355 -24.44 8.72 34.19
CA MET A 355 -23.66 9.40 35.24
C MET A 355 -24.43 10.56 35.89
N ILE A 356 -25.12 11.36 35.08
CA ILE A 356 -25.88 12.53 35.57
C ILE A 356 -27.15 12.09 36.29
N SER A 357 -27.84 11.08 35.76
CA SER A 357 -29.11 10.63 36.33
C SER A 357 -28.92 10.08 37.74
N GLU A 358 -27.87 9.30 37.96
CA GLU A 358 -27.60 8.69 39.27
C GLU A 358 -27.03 9.65 40.29
N ARG A 359 -26.27 10.65 39.83
CA ARG A 359 -25.70 11.70 40.70
C ARG A 359 -26.60 12.91 40.81
N ARG A 360 -27.83 12.85 40.30
CA ARG A 360 -28.78 13.97 40.30
C ARG A 360 -29.07 14.48 41.70
N ARG A 361 -29.30 13.58 42.66
CA ARG A 361 -29.54 13.93 44.06
C ARG A 361 -28.32 14.57 44.71
N GLU A 362 -27.12 14.03 44.46
CA GLU A 362 -25.85 14.63 44.95
C GLU A 362 -25.66 16.05 44.43
N PHE A 363 -25.91 16.28 43.14
CA PHE A 363 -25.85 17.59 42.52
C PHE A 363 -26.89 18.55 43.10
N GLY A 364 -28.11 18.06 43.38
CA GLY A 364 -29.16 18.83 44.05
C GLY A 364 -28.75 19.30 45.44
N VAL A 365 -28.19 18.41 46.25
CA VAL A 365 -27.70 18.73 47.61
C VAL A 365 -26.56 19.75 47.57
N LEU A 366 -25.57 19.58 46.69
CA LEU A 366 -24.45 20.52 46.55
C LEU A 366 -24.92 21.93 46.16
N VAL A 367 -25.89 22.02 45.24
CA VAL A 367 -26.48 23.30 44.83
C VAL A 367 -27.29 23.92 45.97
N ALA A 368 -28.05 23.12 46.73
CA ALA A 368 -28.83 23.59 47.89
C ALA A 368 -27.95 24.12 49.02
N ILE A 369 -26.75 23.55 49.23
CA ILE A 369 -25.75 24.02 50.20
C ILE A 369 -25.06 25.33 49.72
N GLY A 370 -25.37 25.81 48.51
CA GLY A 370 -24.89 27.09 47.98
C GLY A 370 -23.83 26.99 46.88
N MET A 371 -23.56 25.80 46.35
CA MET A 371 -22.61 25.66 45.22
C MET A 371 -23.18 26.29 43.95
N ARG A 372 -22.47 27.28 43.38
CA ARG A 372 -22.84 27.90 42.09
C ARG A 372 -22.95 26.84 40.99
N LYS A 373 -24.08 26.82 40.25
CA LYS A 373 -24.34 25.90 39.11
C LYS A 373 -23.22 25.94 38.05
N GLY A 374 -22.53 27.07 37.88
CA GLY A 374 -21.36 27.20 37.00
C GLY A 374 -20.12 26.40 37.46
N LYS A 375 -19.87 26.33 38.77
CA LYS A 375 -18.78 25.51 39.34
C LYS A 375 -19.08 24.03 39.15
N LEU A 376 -20.34 23.62 39.34
CA LEU A 376 -20.78 22.25 39.07
C LEU A 376 -20.57 21.83 37.61
N LYS A 377 -20.99 22.69 36.67
CA LYS A 377 -20.78 22.48 35.22
C LYS A 377 -19.31 22.27 34.87
N ARG A 378 -18.40 23.09 35.43
CA ARG A 378 -16.95 22.95 35.20
C ARG A 378 -16.40 21.63 35.73
N ILE A 379 -16.79 21.22 36.93
CA ILE A 379 -16.34 19.94 37.51
C ILE A 379 -16.76 18.76 36.60
N VAL A 380 -18.00 18.76 36.12
CA VAL A 380 -18.52 17.69 35.26
C VAL A 380 -17.85 17.68 33.88
N ILE A 381 -17.54 18.85 33.30
CA ILE A 381 -16.75 18.93 32.05
C ILE A 381 -15.36 18.35 32.25
N ILE A 382 -14.68 18.74 33.34
CA ILE A 382 -13.34 18.24 33.63
C ILE A 382 -13.39 16.72 33.81
N GLU A 383 -14.39 16.18 34.51
CA GLU A 383 -14.59 14.73 34.68
C GLU A 383 -14.74 14.01 33.33
N MET A 384 -15.56 14.53 32.41
CA MET A 384 -15.74 13.97 31.07
C MET A 384 -14.49 14.07 30.19
N VAL A 385 -13.82 15.21 30.21
CA VAL A 385 -12.59 15.43 29.44
C VAL A 385 -11.49 14.50 29.93
N MET A 386 -11.35 14.32 31.24
CA MET A 386 -10.38 13.37 31.81
C MET A 386 -10.67 11.93 31.40
N LEU A 387 -11.93 11.49 31.45
CA LEU A 387 -12.33 10.16 30.96
C LEU A 387 -11.98 9.95 29.50
N GLY A 388 -12.32 10.93 28.67
CA GLY A 388 -12.03 10.90 27.24
C GLY A 388 -10.54 10.89 26.95
N ILE A 389 -9.74 11.68 27.66
CA ILE A 389 -8.27 11.69 27.54
C ILE A 389 -7.69 10.33 27.97
N ILE A 390 -8.17 9.72 29.05
CA ILE A 390 -7.70 8.39 29.47
C ILE A 390 -7.98 7.36 28.38
N GLY A 391 -9.21 7.32 27.84
CA GLY A 391 -9.56 6.41 26.75
C GLY A 391 -8.77 6.66 25.47
N LEU A 392 -8.57 7.94 25.13
CA LEU A 392 -7.78 8.36 23.97
C LEU A 392 -6.32 7.93 24.11
N ILE A 393 -5.66 8.28 25.22
CA ILE A 393 -4.26 7.94 25.47
C ILE A 393 -4.08 6.43 25.47
N THR A 394 -4.93 5.69 26.17
CA THR A 394 -4.83 4.22 26.21
C THR A 394 -5.06 3.60 24.83
N GLY A 395 -6.03 4.09 24.05
CA GLY A 395 -6.31 3.58 22.70
C GLY A 395 -5.15 3.83 21.74
N LEU A 396 -4.57 5.02 21.80
CA LEU A 396 -3.39 5.39 21.00
C LEU A 396 -2.15 4.62 21.42
N LEU A 397 -1.91 4.46 22.72
CA LEU A 397 -0.78 3.69 23.27
C LEU A 397 -0.89 2.21 22.91
N ALA A 398 -2.09 1.63 22.88
CA ALA A 398 -2.28 0.24 22.46
C ALA A 398 -2.18 0.07 20.95
N GLY A 399 -2.66 1.05 20.16
CA GLY A 399 -2.61 0.98 18.70
C GLY A 399 -1.21 1.17 18.13
N THR A 400 -0.37 2.01 18.75
CA THR A 400 0.96 2.37 18.21
C THR A 400 1.91 1.18 18.09
N PRO A 401 2.09 0.31 19.11
CA PRO A 401 2.91 -0.90 18.99
C PRO A 401 2.40 -1.83 17.89
N LEU A 402 1.08 -1.98 17.76
CA LEU A 402 0.50 -2.85 16.74
C LEU A 402 0.74 -2.31 15.32
N ILE A 403 0.56 -1.00 15.13
CA ILE A 403 0.80 -0.33 13.85
C ILE A 403 2.26 -0.41 13.45
N THR A 404 3.17 -0.13 14.38
CA THR A 404 4.62 -0.19 14.11
C THR A 404 5.10 -1.61 13.87
N TYR A 405 4.56 -2.60 14.59
CA TYR A 405 4.83 -4.02 14.35
C TYR A 405 4.40 -4.45 12.95
N PHE A 406 3.17 -4.16 12.54
CA PHE A 406 2.68 -4.51 11.20
C PHE A 406 3.25 -3.64 10.07
N ASN A 407 3.91 -2.54 10.40
CA ASN A 407 4.58 -1.70 9.41
C ASN A 407 5.91 -2.35 8.99
N HIS A 408 6.61 -2.96 9.94
CA HIS A 408 7.85 -3.71 9.68
C HIS A 408 7.56 -5.16 9.26
N ASN A 409 6.51 -5.78 9.80
CA ASN A 409 6.07 -7.13 9.50
C ASN A 409 4.68 -7.10 8.84
N PRO A 410 4.59 -6.73 7.54
CA PRO A 410 3.32 -6.64 6.85
C PRO A 410 2.57 -7.97 6.89
N VAL A 411 1.25 -7.90 7.06
CA VAL A 411 0.40 -9.08 7.07
C VAL A 411 0.36 -9.64 5.65
N ILE A 412 0.85 -10.87 5.48
CA ILE A 412 0.70 -11.64 4.24
C ILE A 412 -0.56 -12.47 4.38
N ILE A 413 -1.50 -12.28 3.47
CA ILE A 413 -2.71 -13.09 3.40
C ILE A 413 -2.32 -14.42 2.76
N LYS A 414 -2.25 -15.48 3.58
CA LYS A 414 -1.86 -16.83 3.13
C LYS A 414 -3.10 -17.65 2.72
N GLY A 415 -2.86 -18.72 1.95
CA GLY A 415 -3.89 -19.67 1.54
C GLY A 415 -4.74 -19.19 0.37
N ASP A 416 -5.97 -19.71 0.27
CA ASP A 416 -6.85 -19.45 -0.87
C ASP A 416 -7.26 -17.98 -0.98
N LEU A 417 -7.44 -17.29 0.15
CA LEU A 417 -7.69 -15.85 0.17
C LEU A 417 -6.53 -15.05 -0.45
N GLY A 418 -5.29 -15.47 -0.20
CA GLY A 418 -4.10 -14.84 -0.78
C GLY A 418 -4.04 -15.06 -2.30
N LYS A 419 -4.30 -16.30 -2.74
CA LYS A 419 -4.38 -16.64 -4.18
C LYS A 419 -5.49 -15.86 -4.88
N MET A 420 -6.67 -15.75 -4.27
CA MET A 420 -7.77 -14.95 -4.83
C MET A 420 -7.37 -13.47 -4.98
N MET A 421 -6.70 -12.89 -3.99
CA MET A 421 -6.18 -11.52 -4.11
C MET A 421 -5.15 -11.41 -5.25
N GLU A 422 -4.23 -12.37 -5.33
CA GLU A 422 -3.25 -12.42 -6.42
C GLU A 422 -3.91 -12.53 -7.81
N ASP A 423 -4.95 -13.35 -7.94
CA ASP A 423 -5.70 -13.55 -9.18
C ASP A 423 -6.46 -12.28 -9.60
N TRP A 424 -6.89 -11.49 -8.63
CA TRP A 424 -7.51 -10.17 -8.84
C TRP A 424 -6.47 -9.07 -9.10
N GLY A 425 -5.18 -9.43 -9.18
CA GLY A 425 -4.09 -8.52 -9.51
C GLY A 425 -3.53 -7.74 -8.32
N TYR A 426 -3.96 -8.05 -7.09
CA TYR A 426 -3.47 -7.43 -5.87
C TYR A 426 -2.31 -8.23 -5.28
N ASP A 427 -1.33 -7.50 -4.74
CA ASP A 427 -0.28 -8.10 -3.94
C ASP A 427 -0.85 -8.51 -2.58
N ALA A 428 -0.65 -9.76 -2.16
CA ALA A 428 -1.25 -10.32 -0.93
C ALA A 428 -0.58 -9.80 0.36
N MET A 429 0.15 -8.68 0.30
CA MET A 429 0.71 -7.99 1.46
C MET A 429 -0.04 -6.70 1.78
N MET A 430 -0.44 -6.55 3.04
CA MET A 430 -1.12 -5.36 3.56
C MET A 430 -0.27 -4.69 4.66
N PRO A 431 0.63 -3.76 4.30
CA PRO A 431 1.38 -2.99 5.29
C PRO A 431 0.49 -1.93 5.96
N THR A 432 0.79 -1.63 7.21
CA THR A 432 0.23 -0.45 7.90
C THR A 432 1.01 0.81 7.56
N ALA A 433 0.32 1.95 7.50
CA ALA A 433 0.99 3.25 7.40
C ALA A 433 1.68 3.60 8.72
N PRO A 434 2.85 4.25 8.69
CA PRO A 434 3.50 4.76 9.89
C PRO A 434 2.62 5.82 10.56
N VAL A 435 2.83 6.03 11.86
CA VAL A 435 2.08 7.04 12.63
C VAL A 435 2.24 8.41 11.98
N GLY A 436 1.13 8.97 11.50
CA GLY A 436 1.13 10.20 10.71
C GLY A 436 -0.05 11.13 11.04
N SER A 437 -0.43 11.95 10.07
CA SER A 437 -1.46 12.98 10.23
C SER A 437 -2.83 12.44 10.68
N TYR A 438 -3.20 11.24 10.26
CA TYR A 438 -4.46 10.59 10.64
C TYR A 438 -4.59 10.37 12.16
N PHE A 439 -3.47 10.22 12.87
CA PHE A 439 -3.43 10.02 14.32
C PHE A 439 -3.83 11.31 15.06
N TYR A 440 -3.30 12.46 14.62
CA TYR A 440 -3.65 13.77 15.19
C TYR A 440 -5.10 14.15 14.87
N TRP A 441 -5.59 13.84 13.66
CA TRP A 441 -7.00 14.05 13.32
C TRP A 441 -7.93 13.22 14.21
N GLN A 442 -7.54 11.99 14.56
CA GLN A 442 -8.32 11.18 15.50
C GLN A 442 -8.43 11.85 16.88
N VAL A 443 -7.32 12.37 17.40
CA VAL A 443 -7.29 13.11 18.67
C VAL A 443 -8.27 14.28 18.65
N VAL A 444 -8.22 15.10 17.59
CA VAL A 444 -9.09 16.27 17.43
C VAL A 444 -10.56 15.86 17.36
N ILE A 445 -10.90 14.84 16.56
CA ILE A 445 -12.28 14.37 16.40
C ILE A 445 -12.84 13.86 17.72
N VAL A 446 -12.09 13.04 18.45
CA VAL A 446 -12.56 12.47 19.73
C VAL A 446 -12.75 13.57 20.78
N ILE A 447 -11.84 14.53 20.87
CA ILE A 447 -12.00 15.68 21.77
C ILE A 447 -13.27 16.47 21.42
N LEU A 448 -13.51 16.75 20.13
CA LEU A 448 -14.73 17.43 19.68
C LEU A 448 -15.98 16.63 20.04
N MET A 449 -15.97 15.31 19.90
CA MET A 449 -17.10 14.44 20.26
C MET A 449 -17.40 14.47 21.77
N ILE A 450 -16.36 14.44 22.62
CA ILE A 450 -16.53 14.54 24.07
C ILE A 450 -17.13 15.89 24.46
N LEU A 451 -16.63 16.97 23.85
CA LEU A 451 -17.17 18.31 24.06
C LEU A 451 -18.63 18.40 23.62
N LEU A 452 -18.97 17.82 22.47
CA LEU A 452 -20.34 17.81 21.94
C LEU A 452 -21.27 16.99 22.84
N ALA A 453 -20.84 15.81 23.29
CA ALA A 453 -21.58 14.97 24.24
C ALA A 453 -21.80 15.68 25.58
N ALA A 454 -20.87 16.55 25.99
CA ALA A 454 -20.99 17.32 27.23
C ALA A 454 -22.04 18.45 27.17
N ILE A 455 -22.45 18.93 25.99
CA ILE A 455 -23.38 20.07 25.85
C ILE A 455 -24.75 19.78 26.48
N TYR A 456 -25.31 18.59 26.20
CA TYR A 456 -26.62 18.21 26.73
C TYR A 456 -26.65 18.11 28.28
N PRO A 457 -25.71 17.41 28.94
CA PRO A 457 -25.48 17.45 30.38
C PRO A 457 -25.52 18.84 30.98
N LEU A 458 -24.77 19.75 30.38
CA LEU A 458 -24.56 21.10 30.88
C LEU A 458 -25.85 21.91 30.85
N ARG A 459 -26.68 21.70 29.83
CA ARG A 459 -28.02 22.28 29.75
C ARG A 459 -28.92 21.69 30.83
N LYS A 460 -28.88 20.38 31.07
CA LYS A 460 -29.70 19.71 32.09
C LYS A 460 -29.33 20.15 33.51
N ILE A 461 -28.04 20.26 33.84
CA ILE A 461 -27.56 20.79 35.13
C ILE A 461 -28.00 22.25 35.34
N GLY A 462 -27.98 23.06 34.28
CA GLY A 462 -28.44 24.45 34.34
C GLY A 462 -29.92 24.60 34.70
N LYS A 463 -30.75 23.60 34.35
CA LYS A 463 -32.21 23.58 34.59
C LYS A 463 -32.60 22.84 35.89
N LEU A 464 -31.66 22.43 36.73
CA LEU A 464 -31.98 21.79 38.01
C LEU A 464 -32.69 22.79 38.94
N LYS A 465 -33.94 22.47 39.30
CA LYS A 465 -34.71 23.13 40.37
C LYS A 465 -34.38 22.46 41.70
N GLU A 466 -34.05 23.25 42.72
CA GLU A 466 -33.58 22.71 44.02
C GLU A 466 -34.64 21.83 44.71
N THR A 467 -35.92 22.15 44.53
CA THR A 467 -37.07 21.47 45.16
C THR A 467 -37.41 20.11 44.55
N GLU A 468 -37.09 19.87 43.28
CA GLU A 468 -37.35 18.60 42.59
C GLU A 468 -36.20 17.60 42.75
N ALA A 469 -34.96 18.10 42.91
CA ALA A 469 -33.77 17.24 43.02
C ALA A 469 -33.65 16.51 44.37
N LEU A 470 -34.32 17.00 45.42
CA LEU A 470 -34.33 16.38 46.76
C LEU A 470 -35.44 15.33 46.94
N LYS A 471 -36.46 15.32 46.08
CA LYS A 471 -37.59 14.36 46.10
C LYS A 471 -37.36 13.12 45.22
N SER A 472 -36.27 13.11 44.45
CA SER A 472 -35.94 12.10 43.42
C SER A 472 -34.83 11.15 43.85
#